data_AF-A0AA43CVI3-F1
#
_entry.id   AF-A0AA43CVI3-F1
#
_cell.length_a   1.000
_cell.length_b   1.000
_cell.length_c   1.000
_cell.angle_alpha   90.00
_cell.angle_beta   90.00
_cell.angle_gamma   90.00
#
_symmetry.space_group_name_H-M   'P 1'
#
loop_
_entity.id
_entity.type
_entity.pdbx_description
1 polymer ?
#
loop_
_entity_poly.entity_id
_entity_poly.type
_entity_poly.pdbx_seq_one_letter_code
_entity_poly.pdbx_strand_id
1 'polypeptide(L)'
;SVREQFENVLANQLSDRGVEVIRSYKVLPDLKAKPDRETVVAKVRELGVDSVFVARSISKKEITNHQYGGVVLGGSAVYTGGSWYGYSYGYTYDKQYDTDYFIISTKLYDVGTEKPVWSYIAQVKVDGSRQGAVNVFVPAIVEQLEGSELVNSKLP
;
A
#
# COMPACT_ATOMS: atom_id res chain seq x y z
N SER A 1 8.72 13.29 -3.26
CA SER A 1 7.64 12.83 -4.19
C SER A 1 6.42 12.34 -3.40
N VAL A 2 5.25 12.12 -4.03
CA VAL A 2 4.05 11.60 -3.31
C VAL A 2 4.33 10.23 -2.67
N ARG A 3 5.10 9.37 -3.35
CA ARG A 3 5.57 8.08 -2.82
C ARG A 3 6.37 8.26 -1.51
N GLU A 4 7.39 9.12 -1.53
CA GLU A 4 8.22 9.37 -0.35
C GLU A 4 7.41 9.90 0.82
N GLN A 5 6.47 10.82 0.57
CA GLN A 5 5.60 11.34 1.63
C GLN A 5 4.72 10.23 2.21
N PHE A 6 4.07 9.42 1.36
CA PHE A 6 3.26 8.29 1.80
C PHE A 6 4.06 7.32 2.68
N GLU A 7 5.23 6.88 2.20
CA GLU A 7 6.08 5.96 2.95
C GLU A 7 6.62 6.58 4.24
N ASN A 8 6.91 7.89 4.26
CA ASN A 8 7.34 8.58 5.48
C ASN A 8 6.24 8.64 6.54
N VAL A 9 5.03 9.08 6.16
CA VAL A 9 3.91 9.21 7.10
C VAL A 9 3.49 7.84 7.63
N LEU A 10 3.41 6.83 6.75
CA LEU A 10 3.06 5.47 7.16
C LEU A 10 4.12 4.88 8.09
N ALA A 11 5.40 4.96 7.72
CA ALA A 11 6.48 4.43 8.55
C ALA A 11 6.50 5.08 9.94
N ASN A 12 6.31 6.40 10.03
CA ASN A 12 6.28 7.08 11.32
C ASN A 12 5.12 6.58 12.19
N GLN A 13 3.91 6.46 11.63
CA GLN A 13 2.76 5.97 12.40
C GLN A 13 2.87 4.51 12.84
N LEU A 14 3.49 3.66 12.01
CA LEU A 14 3.76 2.26 12.37
C LEU A 14 4.87 2.15 13.41
N SER A 15 5.92 2.98 13.32
CA SER A 15 6.99 3.01 14.32
C SER A 15 6.52 3.53 15.68
N ASP A 16 5.58 4.48 15.72
CA ASP A 16 4.89 4.90 16.95
C ASP A 16 4.11 3.76 17.63
N ARG A 17 3.93 2.63 16.94
CA ARG A 17 3.25 1.40 17.42
C ARG A 17 4.22 0.25 17.64
N GLY A 18 5.53 0.52 17.62
CA GLY A 18 6.58 -0.46 17.84
C GLY A 18 6.95 -1.31 16.63
N VAL A 19 6.50 -0.94 15.42
CA VAL A 19 6.86 -1.66 14.19
C VAL A 19 8.15 -1.08 13.60
N GLU A 20 9.14 -1.94 13.34
CA GLU A 20 10.32 -1.57 12.56
C GLU A 20 9.95 -1.48 11.08
N VAL A 21 10.14 -0.29 10.47
CA VAL A 21 9.73 -0.04 9.09
C VAL A 21 10.88 0.43 8.22
N ILE A 22 11.18 -0.36 7.19
CA ILE A 22 12.11 0.01 6.13
C ILE A 22 11.35 0.65 4.97
N ARG A 23 11.73 1.87 4.62
CA ARG A 23 11.10 2.63 3.53
C ARG A 23 11.71 2.20 2.20
N SER A 24 10.87 1.67 1.31
CA SER A 24 11.31 1.16 0.00
C SER A 24 12.01 2.22 -0.84
N TYR A 25 11.67 3.52 -0.73
CA TYR A 25 12.35 4.56 -1.52
C TYR A 25 13.82 4.77 -1.13
N LYS A 26 14.23 4.34 0.06
CA LYS A 26 15.63 4.41 0.51
C LYS A 26 16.47 3.25 0.02
N VAL A 27 15.88 2.06 -0.07
CA VAL A 27 16.58 0.80 -0.42
C VAL A 27 16.40 0.39 -1.88
N LEU A 28 15.36 0.93 -2.52
CA LEU A 28 14.99 0.74 -3.92
C LEU A 28 14.55 2.11 -4.50
N PRO A 29 15.49 3.05 -4.67
CA PRO A 29 15.18 4.39 -5.19
C PRO A 29 14.64 4.32 -6.64
N ASP A 30 15.15 3.39 -7.44
CA ASP A 30 14.82 3.20 -8.85
C ASP A 30 13.53 2.41 -9.10
N LEU A 31 12.70 2.19 -8.06
CA LEU A 31 11.39 1.54 -8.20
C LEU A 31 10.48 2.21 -9.25
N LYS A 32 10.71 3.51 -9.53
CA LYS A 32 10.02 4.28 -10.58
C LYS A 32 10.39 3.83 -12.00
N ALA A 33 11.55 3.20 -12.19
CA ALA A 33 12.08 2.80 -13.49
C ALA A 33 11.73 1.34 -13.88
N LYS A 34 10.74 0.72 -13.20
CA LYS A 34 10.38 -0.71 -13.31
C LYS A 34 11.57 -1.62 -12.95
N PRO A 35 11.90 -1.73 -11.65
CA PRO A 35 12.97 -2.61 -11.23
C PRO A 35 12.61 -4.05 -11.60
N ASP A 36 13.64 -4.78 -12.01
CA ASP A 36 13.52 -6.20 -12.28
C ASP A 36 12.98 -6.92 -11.04
N ARG A 37 12.08 -7.87 -11.24
CA ARG A 37 11.39 -8.58 -10.14
C ARG A 37 12.42 -9.19 -9.19
N GLU A 38 13.48 -9.75 -9.76
CA GLU A 38 14.58 -10.41 -9.07
C GLU A 38 15.35 -9.42 -8.19
N THR A 39 15.44 -8.15 -8.58
CA THR A 39 16.06 -7.08 -7.77
C THR A 39 15.26 -6.80 -6.51
N VAL A 40 13.93 -6.68 -6.63
CA VAL A 40 13.05 -6.48 -5.46
C VAL A 40 13.12 -7.71 -4.56
N VAL A 41 13.14 -8.92 -5.15
CA VAL A 41 13.22 -10.17 -4.39
C VAL A 41 14.52 -10.28 -3.60
N ALA A 42 15.65 -10.04 -4.26
CA ALA A 42 16.97 -10.06 -3.64
C ALA A 42 17.04 -9.05 -2.50
N LYS A 43 16.53 -7.84 -2.70
CA LYS A 43 16.58 -6.79 -1.67
C LYS A 43 15.73 -7.15 -0.44
N VAL A 44 14.51 -7.66 -0.62
CA VAL A 44 13.67 -8.07 0.52
C VAL A 44 14.34 -9.19 1.33
N ARG A 45 14.96 -10.17 0.65
CA ARG A 45 15.72 -11.24 1.30
C ARG A 45 16.96 -10.73 2.05
N GLU A 46 17.70 -9.80 1.43
CA GLU A 46 18.87 -9.15 2.04
C GLU A 46 18.48 -8.38 3.31
N LEU A 47 17.34 -7.71 3.32
CA LEU A 47 16.86 -6.92 4.45
C LEU A 47 16.31 -7.79 5.60
N GLY A 48 15.98 -9.06 5.34
CA GLY A 48 15.48 -9.99 6.36
C GLY A 48 14.14 -9.56 6.98
N VAL A 49 13.30 -8.83 6.24
CA VAL A 49 12.00 -8.38 6.75
C VAL A 49 10.97 -9.51 6.76
N ASP A 50 10.09 -9.51 7.75
CA ASP A 50 9.02 -10.51 7.88
C ASP A 50 7.86 -10.26 6.90
N SER A 51 7.64 -9.01 6.53
CA SER A 51 6.47 -8.61 5.75
C SER A 51 6.77 -7.49 4.76
N VAL A 52 6.02 -7.47 3.66
CA VAL A 52 6.09 -6.44 2.62
C VAL A 52 4.72 -5.79 2.46
N PHE A 53 4.67 -4.47 2.69
CA PHE A 53 3.47 -3.66 2.45
C PHE A 53 3.53 -3.01 1.06
N VAL A 54 2.54 -3.28 0.22
CA VAL A 54 2.45 -2.77 -1.14
C VAL A 54 1.24 -1.85 -1.26
N ALA A 55 1.43 -0.65 -1.81
CA ALA A 55 0.36 0.30 -2.14
C ALA A 55 0.43 0.69 -3.62
N ARG A 56 -0.69 0.57 -4.35
CA ARG A 56 -0.78 0.99 -5.77
C ARG A 56 -2.07 1.74 -6.06
N SER A 57 -1.99 2.72 -6.95
CA SER A 57 -3.20 3.30 -7.55
C SER A 57 -3.80 2.30 -8.54
N ILE A 58 -5.12 2.13 -8.51
CA ILE A 58 -5.87 1.28 -9.45
C ILE A 58 -6.92 2.11 -10.19
N SER A 59 -7.28 1.69 -11.39
CA SER A 59 -8.30 2.36 -12.21
C SER A 59 -9.72 1.92 -11.82
N LYS A 60 -10.72 2.79 -12.04
CA LYS A 60 -12.15 2.42 -11.88
C LYS A 60 -12.53 1.18 -12.72
N LYS A 61 -11.87 0.96 -13.86
CA LYS A 61 -12.09 -0.22 -14.71
C LYS A 61 -11.61 -1.53 -14.07
N GLU A 62 -10.55 -1.48 -13.27
CA GLU A 62 -10.10 -2.64 -12.47
C GLU A 62 -11.11 -2.97 -11.35
N ILE A 63 -11.95 -2.02 -10.95
CA ILE A 63 -13.03 -2.19 -9.97
C ILE A 63 -14.30 -2.72 -10.62
N THR A 64 -14.57 -2.51 -11.91
CA THR A 64 -15.86 -2.91 -12.53
C THR A 64 -16.20 -4.42 -12.52
N ASN A 65 -15.33 -5.30 -12.00
CA ASN A 65 -15.68 -6.68 -11.64
C ASN A 65 -16.15 -6.87 -10.17
N HIS A 66 -16.04 -5.85 -9.33
CA HIS A 66 -16.49 -5.81 -7.93
C HIS A 66 -16.89 -4.37 -7.57
N GLN A 67 -18.18 -4.05 -7.67
CA GLN A 67 -18.69 -2.74 -7.29
C GLN A 67 -18.45 -2.48 -5.80
N TYR A 68 -17.55 -1.54 -5.50
CA TYR A 68 -17.41 -0.96 -4.17
C TYR A 68 -17.71 0.54 -4.30
N GLY A 69 -18.94 0.92 -3.96
CA GLY A 69 -19.33 2.30 -3.71
C GLY A 69 -18.81 2.75 -2.35
N GLY A 70 -18.60 4.06 -2.20
CA GLY A 70 -18.07 4.67 -0.98
C GLY A 70 -18.86 4.27 0.27
N VAL A 71 -18.13 4.30 1.41
CA VAL A 71 -18.53 3.87 2.75
C VAL A 71 -18.44 2.35 2.94
N VAL A 72 -17.27 1.91 3.44
CA VAL A 72 -16.93 0.63 4.10
C VAL A 72 -17.79 -0.58 3.71
N LEU A 73 -17.21 -1.50 2.93
CA LEU A 73 -17.61 -2.90 2.95
C LEU A 73 -16.46 -3.74 3.49
N GLY A 74 -16.76 -4.44 4.58
CA GLY A 74 -15.85 -5.31 5.31
C GLY A 74 -15.21 -6.39 4.43
N GLY A 75 -14.20 -7.01 5.04
CA GLY A 75 -13.28 -7.95 4.45
C GLY A 75 -13.87 -8.89 3.40
N SER A 76 -13.33 -8.78 2.21
CA SER A 76 -13.04 -9.97 1.43
C SER A 76 -11.64 -9.78 0.91
N ALA A 77 -10.72 -10.64 1.38
CA ALA A 77 -9.41 -10.81 0.79
C ALA A 77 -9.64 -10.94 -0.72
N VAL A 78 -9.24 -9.93 -1.49
CA VAL A 78 -9.33 -10.00 -2.94
C VAL A 78 -8.25 -10.99 -3.35
N TYR A 79 -8.61 -12.27 -3.31
CA TYR A 79 -7.83 -13.42 -3.76
C TYR A 79 -7.66 -13.29 -5.28
N THR A 80 -6.75 -12.41 -5.67
CA THR A 80 -6.03 -12.51 -6.93
C THR A 80 -4.67 -13.08 -6.58
N GLY A 81 -4.52 -14.39 -6.80
CA GLY A 81 -3.24 -15.08 -6.61
C GLY A 81 -2.12 -14.30 -7.27
N GLY A 82 -1.15 -13.88 -6.46
CA GLY A 82 -0.02 -13.08 -6.91
C GLY A 82 0.82 -12.70 -5.69
N SER A 83 2.05 -13.20 -5.65
CA SER A 83 3.05 -12.88 -4.64
C SER A 83 3.50 -11.42 -4.75
N TRP A 84 4.03 -10.85 -3.67
CA TRP A 84 4.53 -9.46 -3.60
C TRP A 84 5.51 -9.12 -4.74
N TYR A 85 6.26 -10.10 -5.24
CA TYR A 85 7.20 -9.93 -6.36
C TYR A 85 6.50 -9.60 -7.70
N GLY A 86 5.22 -9.94 -7.87
CA GLY A 86 4.46 -9.68 -9.10
C GLY A 86 4.10 -8.21 -9.27
N TYR A 87 4.28 -7.42 -8.21
CA TYR A 87 3.90 -6.02 -8.13
C TYR A 87 5.09 -5.07 -8.31
N SER A 88 6.27 -5.57 -8.70
CA SER A 88 7.41 -4.73 -9.14
C SER A 88 7.11 -3.92 -10.41
N TYR A 89 6.05 -4.30 -11.13
CA TYR A 89 5.47 -3.50 -12.20
C TYR A 89 4.73 -2.30 -11.62
N GLY A 90 5.47 -1.21 -11.42
CA GLY A 90 4.93 0.13 -11.22
C GLY A 90 4.12 0.56 -12.44
N TYR A 91 2.88 0.08 -12.56
CA TYR A 91 1.88 0.71 -13.41
C TYR A 91 1.34 1.92 -12.66
N THR A 92 2.08 3.03 -12.71
CA THR A 92 1.44 4.33 -12.62
C THR A 92 0.63 4.49 -13.90
N TYR A 93 -0.65 4.12 -13.86
CA TYR A 93 -1.57 4.50 -14.92
C TYR A 93 -1.67 6.02 -14.90
N ASP A 94 -0.93 6.65 -15.80
CA ASP A 94 -1.15 8.03 -16.18
C ASP A 94 -2.35 8.03 -17.13
N LYS A 95 -3.56 8.03 -16.56
CA LYS A 95 -4.80 8.17 -17.35
C LYS A 95 -5.72 9.18 -16.68
N GLN A 96 -5.81 10.31 -17.38
CA GLN A 96 -6.82 11.37 -17.36
C GLN A 96 -7.76 11.35 -16.15
N TYR A 97 -7.49 12.30 -15.25
CA TYR A 97 -8.21 12.60 -14.03
C TYR A 97 -9.67 12.96 -14.32
N ASP A 98 -10.60 12.04 -14.02
CA ASP A 98 -11.96 12.42 -13.62
C ASP A 98 -11.92 12.87 -12.13
N THR A 99 -11.33 14.05 -12.01
CA THR A 99 -11.41 15.15 -11.03
C THR A 99 -11.47 14.97 -9.51
N ASP A 100 -12.03 13.92 -8.89
CA ASP A 100 -12.29 14.02 -7.44
C ASP A 100 -11.72 12.89 -6.56
N TYR A 101 -11.36 11.73 -7.11
CA TYR A 101 -11.02 10.55 -6.30
C TYR A 101 -9.88 9.70 -6.89
N PHE A 102 -9.02 9.16 -6.03
CA PHE A 102 -8.10 8.06 -6.37
C PHE A 102 -8.54 6.78 -5.66
N ILE A 103 -8.44 5.64 -6.36
CA ILE A 103 -8.55 4.34 -5.69
C ILE A 103 -7.17 3.78 -5.46
N ILE A 104 -6.89 3.42 -4.21
CA ILE A 104 -5.63 2.79 -3.80
C ILE A 104 -5.94 1.39 -3.32
N SER A 105 -5.22 0.41 -3.86
CA SER A 105 -5.17 -0.96 -3.34
C SER A 105 -3.91 -1.12 -2.52
N THR A 106 -4.09 -1.62 -1.31
CA THR A 106 -3.02 -1.96 -0.38
C THR A 106 -3.08 -3.43 -0.02
N LYS A 107 -1.91 -4.06 0.12
CA LYS A 107 -1.76 -5.45 0.51
C LYS A 107 -0.55 -5.61 1.41
N LEU A 108 -0.68 -6.41 2.46
CA LEU A 108 0.42 -6.85 3.31
C LEU A 108 0.71 -8.32 2.98
N TYR A 109 1.96 -8.62 2.70
CA TYR A 109 2.44 -9.94 2.38
C TYR A 109 3.34 -10.46 3.49
N ASP A 110 3.13 -11.71 3.86
CA ASP A 110 4.10 -12.46 4.66
C ASP A 110 5.22 -12.95 3.73
N VAL A 111 6.48 -12.69 4.09
CA VAL A 111 7.63 -13.03 3.25
C VAL A 111 7.89 -14.54 3.23
N GLY A 112 7.62 -15.25 4.32
CA GLY A 112 7.86 -16.69 4.42
C GLY A 112 6.96 -17.53 3.51
N THR A 113 5.67 -17.19 3.46
CA THR A 113 4.66 -17.86 2.63
C THR A 113 4.45 -17.20 1.28
N GLU A 114 4.95 -15.98 1.11
CA GLU A 114 4.77 -15.11 -0.06
C GLU A 114 3.31 -14.74 -0.36
N LYS A 115 2.39 -15.02 0.58
CA LYS A 115 0.95 -14.82 0.41
C LYS A 115 0.51 -13.49 1.02
N PRO A 116 -0.51 -12.84 0.43
CA PRO A 116 -1.14 -11.70 1.08
C PRO A 116 -1.86 -12.19 2.34
N VAL A 117 -1.50 -11.62 3.48
CA VAL A 117 -2.17 -11.86 4.77
C VAL A 117 -3.24 -10.81 5.05
N TRP A 118 -3.18 -9.67 4.36
CA TRP A 118 -4.16 -8.59 4.49
C TRP A 118 -4.25 -7.77 3.21
N SER A 119 -5.42 -7.19 2.97
CA SER A 119 -5.64 -6.27 1.85
C SER A 119 -6.73 -5.26 2.16
N TYR A 120 -6.57 -4.05 1.66
CA TYR A 120 -7.56 -2.98 1.79
C TYR A 120 -7.59 -2.13 0.53
N ILE A 121 -8.79 -1.80 0.07
CA ILE A 121 -9.02 -0.90 -1.05
C ILE A 121 -9.75 0.33 -0.52
N ALA A 122 -9.22 1.51 -0.83
CA ALA A 122 -9.83 2.77 -0.45
C ALA A 122 -10.04 3.66 -1.66
N GLN A 123 -11.19 4.32 -1.70
CA GLN A 123 -11.42 5.46 -2.56
C GLN A 123 -11.18 6.74 -1.75
N VAL A 124 -10.16 7.50 -2.11
CA VAL A 124 -9.73 8.70 -1.40
C VAL A 124 -10.11 9.91 -2.23
N LYS A 125 -10.92 10.80 -1.64
CA LYS A 125 -11.26 12.09 -2.25
C LYS A 125 -10.04 13.01 -2.23
N VAL A 126 -9.79 13.72 -3.32
CA VAL A 126 -8.69 14.68 -3.43
C VAL A 126 -9.23 16.09 -3.43
N ASP A 127 -9.38 16.60 -2.21
CA ASP A 127 -9.66 18.01 -2.00
C ASP A 127 -8.32 18.77 -1.98
N GLY A 128 -8.01 19.46 -3.07
CA GLY A 128 -6.79 20.26 -3.24
C GLY A 128 -5.62 19.49 -3.85
N SER A 129 -4.82 18.78 -3.04
CA SER A 129 -3.57 18.16 -3.50
C SER A 129 -3.45 16.66 -3.15
N ARG A 130 -2.70 15.91 -3.95
CA ARG A 130 -2.39 14.49 -3.68
C ARG A 130 -1.65 14.30 -2.35
N GLN A 131 -0.82 15.28 -2.00
CA GLN A 131 -0.11 15.31 -0.72
C GLN A 131 -1.09 15.44 0.45
N GLY A 132 -2.17 16.21 0.30
CA GLY A 132 -3.26 16.27 1.28
C GLY A 132 -3.99 14.94 1.42
N ALA A 133 -4.25 14.26 0.29
CA ALA A 133 -4.90 12.96 0.28
C ALA A 133 -4.10 11.88 1.05
N VAL A 134 -2.76 11.94 1.01
CA VAL A 134 -1.88 11.04 1.81
C VAL A 134 -2.15 11.19 3.31
N ASN A 135 -2.33 12.41 3.80
CA ASN A 135 -2.52 12.68 5.22
C ASN A 135 -3.89 12.19 5.73
N VAL A 136 -4.88 12.03 4.85
CA VAL A 136 -6.18 11.43 5.18
C VAL A 136 -6.11 9.91 5.08
N PHE A 137 -5.46 9.40 4.03
CA PHE A 137 -5.44 7.98 3.73
C PHE A 137 -4.58 7.16 4.70
N VAL A 138 -3.40 7.65 5.08
CA VAL A 138 -2.50 6.88 5.96
C VAL A 138 -3.11 6.58 7.33
N PRO A 139 -3.70 7.55 8.07
CA PRO A 139 -4.41 7.25 9.30
C PRO A 139 -5.48 6.17 9.14
N ALA A 140 -6.28 6.24 8.06
CA ALA A 140 -7.31 5.24 7.79
C ALA A 140 -6.74 3.83 7.57
N ILE A 141 -5.62 3.70 6.84
CA ILE A 141 -4.94 2.40 6.71
C ILE A 141 -4.49 1.87 8.06
N VAL A 142 -3.87 2.72 8.87
CA VAL A 142 -3.31 2.30 10.17
C VAL A 142 -4.42 1.86 11.12
N GLU A 143 -5.55 2.57 11.14
CA GLU A 143 -6.74 2.16 11.90
C GLU A 143 -7.27 0.79 11.43
N GLN A 144 -7.25 0.52 10.13
CA GLN A 144 -7.63 -0.81 9.61
C GLN A 144 -6.64 -1.91 9.98
N LEU A 145 -5.33 -1.60 10.03
CA LEU A 145 -4.31 -2.55 10.50
C LEU A 145 -4.45 -2.84 11.99
N GLU A 146 -4.74 -1.82 12.81
CA GLU A 146 -5.05 -1.97 14.24
C GLU A 146 -6.30 -2.83 14.45
N GLY A 147 -7.38 -2.52 13.74
CA GLY A 147 -8.62 -3.29 13.80
C GLY A 147 -8.52 -4.71 13.25
N SER A 148 -7.45 -5.00 12.49
CA SER A 148 -7.11 -6.35 12.02
C SER A 148 -6.08 -7.06 12.92
N GLU A 149 -5.69 -6.45 14.05
CA GLU A 149 -4.69 -6.96 15.00
C GLU A 149 -3.30 -7.21 14.37
N LEU A 150 -2.99 -6.52 13.27
CA LEU A 150 -1.69 -6.62 12.59
C LEU A 150 -0.65 -5.66 13.15
N VAL A 151 -1.10 -4.62 13.86
CA VAL A 151 -0.26 -3.66 14.57
C VAL A 151 -0.91 -3.30 15.90
N ASN A 152 -0.08 -2.98 16.89
CA ASN A 152 -0.56 -2.52 18.19
C ASN A 152 -1.27 -1.17 18.05
N SER A 153 -2.14 -0.87 19.02
CA SER A 153 -2.59 0.50 19.23
C SER A 153 -1.41 1.42 19.55
N LYS A 154 -1.55 2.72 19.23
CA LYS A 154 -0.52 3.72 19.50
C LYS A 154 -0.05 3.65 20.97
N LEU A 155 1.26 3.59 21.17
CA LEU A 155 1.84 3.62 22.50
C LEU A 155 1.51 4.97 23.19
N PRO A 156 1.15 4.98 24.49
CA PRO A 156 0.82 6.19 25.24
C PRO A 156 2.00 7.14 25.40
#